data_AF-B2BA82-F1
#
_entry.id   AF-B2BA82-F1
#
_cell.length_a   1.000
_cell.length_b   1.000
_cell.length_c   1.000
_cell.angle_alpha   90.00
_cell.angle_beta   90.00
_cell.angle_gamma   90.00
#
_symmetry.space_group_name_H-M   'P 1'
#
loop_
_entity.id
_entity.type
_entity.pdbx_description
1 polymer ?
#
loop_
_entity_poly.entity_id
_entity_poly.type
_entity_poly.pdbx_seq_one_letter_code
_entity_poly.pdbx_strand_id
1 'polypeptide(L)'
;LFISMQALINMTAEFPVNNIPRQDNDSTSLEQYCKDTVMTIWHYHGGCQVGRVVDDDYKVYGIDGLRVVDGSTFNSSPGTNPQATVMMLGRYMGVKILSERLRMMREETKVG
;
A
#
# COMPACT_ATOMS: atom_id res chain seq x y z
N LEU A 1 -12.86 27.69 -26.55
CA LEU A 1 -13.27 26.28 -26.49
C LEU A 1 -13.87 26.03 -25.12
N PHE A 2 -15.14 25.66 -25.03
CA PHE A 2 -15.76 25.21 -23.79
C PHE A 2 -16.25 23.77 -24.04
N ILE A 3 -15.79 22.83 -23.21
CA ILE A 3 -16.23 21.43 -23.22
C ILE A 3 -17.14 21.28 -22.00
N SER A 4 -18.35 20.75 -22.20
CA SER A 4 -19.25 20.48 -21.07
C SER A 4 -18.73 19.32 -20.23
N MET A 5 -19.05 19.30 -18.93
CA MET A 5 -18.68 18.18 -18.05
C MET A 5 -19.18 16.83 -18.59
N GLN A 6 -20.39 16.81 -19.16
CA GLN A 6 -20.95 15.60 -19.76
C GLN A 6 -20.15 15.13 -20.97
N ALA A 7 -19.74 16.06 -21.84
CA ALA A 7 -18.90 15.72 -22.99
C ALA A 7 -17.53 15.19 -22.55
N LEU A 8 -16.94 15.77 -21.50
CA LEU A 8 -15.68 15.30 -20.94
C LEU A 8 -15.80 13.87 -20.38
N ILE A 9 -16.84 13.61 -19.58
CA ILE A 9 -17.12 12.29 -18.99
C ILE A 9 -17.31 11.23 -20.08
N ASN A 10 -18.08 11.52 -21.13
CA ASN A 10 -18.27 10.57 -22.22
C ASN A 10 -16.96 10.30 -22.97
N MET A 11 -16.14 11.33 -23.20
CA MET A 11 -14.83 11.14 -23.83
C MET A 11 -13.88 10.29 -22.98
N THR A 12 -13.83 10.53 -21.66
CA THR A 12 -12.95 9.77 -20.77
C THR A 12 -13.45 8.36 -20.49
N ALA A 13 -14.77 8.14 -20.55
CA ALA A 13 -15.35 6.83 -20.40
C ALA A 13 -14.82 5.87 -21.47
N GLU A 14 -14.67 6.30 -22.74
CA GLU A 14 -14.17 5.50 -23.88
C GLU A 14 -12.72 4.98 -23.76
N PHE A 15 -11.95 5.41 -22.74
CA PHE A 15 -10.60 4.88 -22.57
C PHE A 15 -10.62 3.41 -22.08
N PRO A 16 -9.78 2.53 -22.67
CA PRO A 16 -9.67 1.13 -22.26
C PRO A 16 -8.81 1.00 -21.00
N VAL A 17 -9.31 1.55 -19.88
CA VAL A 17 -8.60 1.58 -18.59
C VAL A 17 -8.72 0.27 -17.79
N ASN A 18 -9.71 -0.56 -18.11
CA ASN A 18 -9.96 -1.85 -17.50
C ASN A 18 -10.71 -2.79 -18.47
N ASN A 19 -10.98 -4.02 -18.03
CA ASN A 19 -11.69 -5.05 -18.80
C ASN A 19 -13.15 -5.24 -18.36
N ILE A 20 -13.76 -4.24 -17.71
CA ILE A 20 -15.16 -4.30 -17.28
C ILE A 20 -16.06 -4.12 -18.52
N PRO A 21 -17.01 -5.03 -18.78
CA PRO A 21 -17.95 -4.87 -19.89
C PRO A 21 -18.82 -3.61 -19.70
N ARG A 22 -18.96 -2.82 -20.77
CA ARG A 22 -19.77 -1.60 -20.78
C ARG A 22 -21.21 -1.94 -21.13
N GLN A 23 -22.17 -1.27 -20.51
CA GLN A 23 -23.59 -1.45 -20.84
C GLN A 23 -24.10 -0.25 -21.65
N ASP A 24 -24.76 -0.53 -22.77
CA ASP A 24 -25.30 0.51 -23.67
C ASP A 24 -26.47 1.30 -23.07
N ASN A 25 -27.08 0.79 -21.98
CA ASN A 25 -28.31 1.30 -21.39
C ASN A 25 -28.11 1.97 -20.02
N ASP A 26 -26.86 2.15 -19.58
CA ASP A 26 -26.60 2.73 -18.27
C ASP A 26 -26.94 4.22 -18.27
N SER A 27 -27.86 4.62 -17.38
CA SER A 27 -28.07 6.02 -17.06
C SER A 27 -26.74 6.60 -16.55
N THR A 28 -26.19 7.61 -17.23
CA THR A 28 -24.90 8.26 -16.92
C THR A 28 -24.93 9.00 -15.59
N SER A 29 -24.94 8.26 -14.50
CA SER A 29 -24.62 8.76 -13.17
C SER A 29 -23.10 8.77 -13.00
N LEU A 30 -22.60 9.66 -12.14
CA LEU A 30 -21.18 9.65 -11.75
C LEU A 30 -20.78 8.33 -11.06
N GLU A 31 -21.72 7.69 -10.36
CA GLU A 31 -21.48 6.38 -9.73
C GLU A 31 -21.19 5.31 -10.78
N GLN A 32 -21.99 5.25 -11.84
CA GLN A 32 -21.81 4.26 -12.90
C GLN A 32 -20.52 4.52 -13.69
N TYR A 33 -20.24 5.79 -14.01
CA TYR A 33 -18.95 6.19 -14.58
C TYR A 33 -17.77 5.67 -13.74
N CYS A 34 -17.81 5.88 -12.41
CA CYS A 34 -16.76 5.38 -11.53
C CYS A 34 -16.61 3.86 -11.59
N LYS A 35 -17.71 3.09 -11.61
CA LYS A 35 -17.68 1.63 -11.70
C LYS A 35 -17.08 1.16 -13.04
N ASP A 36 -17.46 1.80 -14.13
CA ASP A 36 -17.03 1.42 -15.48
C ASP A 36 -15.58 1.80 -15.76
N THR A 37 -15.07 2.89 -15.16
CA THR A 37 -13.72 3.39 -15.41
C THR A 37 -12.72 3.12 -14.29
N VAL A 38 -13.12 2.48 -13.18
CA VAL A 38 -12.20 2.23 -12.06
C VAL A 38 -11.01 1.39 -12.52
N MET A 39 -9.82 1.80 -12.16
CA MET A 39 -8.60 1.03 -12.37
C MET A 39 -7.70 1.16 -11.14
N THR A 40 -6.75 0.24 -11.03
CA THR A 40 -5.71 0.40 -10.03
C THR A 40 -4.76 1.52 -10.38
N ILE A 41 -4.24 2.17 -9.34
CA ILE A 41 -3.06 3.03 -9.43
C ILE A 41 -1.81 2.29 -8.92
N TRP A 42 -1.86 0.96 -8.86
CA TRP A 42 -0.77 0.06 -8.45
C TRP A 42 -0.27 0.25 -7.01
N HIS A 43 -1.08 0.85 -6.13
CA HIS A 43 -0.73 1.13 -4.72
C HIS A 43 -1.43 0.17 -3.74
N TYR A 44 -1.48 -1.11 -4.07
CA TYR A 44 -2.01 -2.14 -3.17
C TYR A 44 -1.17 -2.25 -1.90
N HIS A 45 -1.81 -2.46 -0.76
CA HIS A 45 -1.18 -2.57 0.56
C HIS A 45 -2.05 -3.42 1.49
N GLY A 46 -1.52 -3.76 2.67
CA GLY A 46 -2.18 -4.63 3.64
C GLY A 46 -1.96 -6.13 3.38
N GLY A 47 -2.58 -6.96 4.21
CA GLY A 47 -2.44 -8.43 4.19
C GLY A 47 -1.55 -9.00 5.30
N CYS A 48 -0.56 -8.25 5.77
CA CYS A 48 0.36 -8.62 6.85
C CYS A 48 0.40 -7.54 7.95
N GLN A 49 -0.77 -7.07 8.37
CA GLN A 49 -0.93 -5.87 9.20
C GLN A 49 -0.23 -5.97 10.57
N VAL A 50 0.34 -4.84 11.02
CA VAL A 50 0.83 -4.66 12.39
C VAL A 50 -0.32 -4.82 13.38
N GLY A 51 -0.10 -5.56 14.46
CA GLY A 51 -1.10 -5.89 15.47
C GLY A 51 -2.04 -7.04 15.07
N ARG A 52 -1.84 -7.65 13.88
CA ARG A 52 -2.64 -8.79 13.41
C ARG A 52 -1.80 -9.96 12.93
N VAL A 53 -0.74 -9.71 12.17
CA VAL A 53 0.20 -10.73 11.64
C VAL A 53 1.61 -10.52 12.18
N VAL A 54 2.01 -9.26 12.32
CA VAL A 54 3.30 -8.87 12.92
C VAL A 54 3.09 -7.97 14.14
N ASP A 55 4.06 -7.98 15.06
CA ASP A 55 4.11 -7.07 16.21
C ASP A 55 4.65 -5.67 15.85
N ASP A 56 4.78 -4.79 16.85
CA ASP A 56 5.31 -3.42 16.69
C ASP A 56 6.79 -3.35 16.27
N ASP A 57 7.52 -4.47 16.38
CA ASP A 57 8.87 -4.66 15.88
C ASP A 57 8.90 -5.38 14.52
N TYR A 58 7.74 -5.53 13.88
CA TYR A 58 7.52 -6.18 12.60
C TYR A 58 7.90 -7.67 12.60
N LYS A 59 7.95 -8.31 13.79
CA LYS A 59 8.19 -9.74 13.95
C LYS A 59 6.90 -10.52 13.72
N VAL A 60 6.99 -11.62 12.99
CA VAL A 60 5.83 -12.46 12.71
C VAL A 60 5.40 -13.20 13.99
N TYR A 61 4.11 -13.15 14.32
CA TYR A 61 3.61 -13.82 15.53
C TYR A 61 3.89 -15.33 15.48
N GLY A 62 4.44 -15.85 16.58
CA GLY A 62 4.72 -17.27 16.75
C GLY A 62 5.93 -17.80 15.97
N ILE A 63 6.69 -16.95 15.28
CA ILE A 63 7.85 -17.34 14.48
C ILE A 63 9.08 -16.53 14.88
N ASP A 64 10.14 -17.24 15.29
CA ASP A 64 11.42 -16.63 15.61
C ASP A 64 12.22 -16.30 14.34
N GLY A 65 13.01 -15.23 14.41
CA GLY A 65 13.95 -14.86 13.34
C GLY A 65 13.32 -14.33 12.05
N LEU A 66 11.98 -14.17 11.98
CA LEU A 66 11.27 -13.69 10.80
C LEU A 66 10.61 -12.33 11.03
N ARG A 67 10.79 -11.42 10.07
CA ARG A 67 10.12 -10.11 10.01
C ARG A 67 9.60 -9.85 8.59
N VAL A 68 8.54 -9.05 8.47
CA VAL A 68 8.01 -8.56 7.19
C VAL A 68 8.08 -7.04 7.17
N VAL A 69 8.72 -6.45 6.15
CA VAL A 69 8.94 -4.99 6.08
C VAL A 69 8.68 -4.50 4.64
N ASP A 70 7.40 -4.30 4.31
CA ASP A 70 6.94 -3.78 3.02
C ASP A 70 5.53 -3.16 3.16
N GLY A 71 4.88 -2.82 2.04
CA GLY A 71 3.53 -2.23 2.05
C GLY A 71 2.44 -3.15 2.59
N SER A 72 2.68 -4.46 2.74
CA SER A 72 1.68 -5.39 3.27
C SER A 72 1.37 -5.15 4.76
N THR A 73 2.24 -4.43 5.46
CA THR A 73 2.09 -4.14 6.89
C THR A 73 1.27 -2.88 7.18
N PHE A 74 0.89 -2.12 6.15
CA PHE A 74 0.12 -0.89 6.31
C PHE A 74 -1.34 -1.17 6.67
N ASN A 75 -1.86 -0.42 7.65
CA ASN A 75 -3.29 -0.42 7.99
C ASN A 75 -4.11 0.49 7.07
N SER A 76 -3.48 1.53 6.54
CA SER A 76 -4.11 2.51 5.64
C SER A 76 -3.07 3.02 4.63
N SER A 77 -3.56 3.54 3.49
CA SER A 77 -2.71 4.17 2.48
C SER A 77 -2.01 5.42 3.05
N PRO A 78 -0.72 5.64 2.75
CA PRO A 78 0.03 6.82 3.20
C PRO A 78 -0.36 8.14 2.49
N GLY A 79 -1.39 8.14 1.62
CA GLY A 79 -1.94 9.35 1.01
C GLY A 79 -1.12 9.97 -0.15
N THR A 80 -0.03 9.33 -0.54
CA THR A 80 0.84 9.71 -1.68
C THR A 80 1.33 8.44 -2.40
N ASN A 81 2.19 8.58 -3.41
CA ASN A 81 2.89 7.43 -3.98
C ASN A 81 3.67 6.69 -2.87
N PRO A 82 3.33 5.42 -2.56
CA PRO A 82 3.85 4.71 -1.41
C PRO A 82 5.32 4.32 -1.57
N GLN A 83 5.92 4.46 -2.76
CA GLN A 83 7.31 4.07 -3.00
C GLN A 83 8.27 4.72 -1.99
N ALA A 84 8.18 6.04 -1.79
CA ALA A 84 9.03 6.75 -0.84
C ALA A 84 8.83 6.25 0.60
N THR A 85 7.58 6.00 0.98
CA THR A 85 7.21 5.47 2.31
C THR A 85 7.77 4.07 2.53
N VAL A 86 7.66 3.18 1.55
CA VAL A 86 8.18 1.79 1.64
C VAL A 86 9.71 1.79 1.70
N MET A 87 10.39 2.61 0.89
CA MET A 87 11.85 2.74 0.96
C MET A 87 12.31 3.28 2.32
N MET A 88 11.61 4.28 2.86
CA MET A 88 11.90 4.84 4.18
C MET A 88 11.71 3.79 5.26
N LEU A 89 10.60 3.04 5.23
CA LEU A 89 10.32 1.95 6.17
C LEU A 89 11.44 0.91 6.16
N GLY A 90 11.88 0.48 4.97
CA GLY A 90 12.98 -0.48 4.81
C GLY A 90 14.27 0.02 5.47
N ARG A 91 14.66 1.29 5.21
CA ARG A 91 15.83 1.90 5.85
C ARG A 91 15.67 2.00 7.36
N TYR A 92 14.53 2.47 7.83
CA TYR A 92 14.24 2.67 9.24
C TYR A 92 14.37 1.36 10.03
N MET A 93 13.72 0.28 9.55
CA MET A 93 13.80 -1.03 10.20
C MET A 93 15.19 -1.65 10.07
N GLY A 94 15.90 -1.44 8.96
CA GLY A 94 17.31 -1.87 8.83
C GLY A 94 18.21 -1.26 9.91
N VAL A 95 18.08 0.04 10.18
CA VAL A 95 18.82 0.72 11.24
C VAL A 95 18.42 0.23 12.63
N LYS A 96 17.12 0.00 12.87
CA LYS A 96 16.60 -0.52 14.15
C LYS A 96 17.15 -1.91 14.44
N ILE A 97 17.09 -2.83 13.45
CA ILE A 97 17.63 -4.19 13.57
C ILE A 97 19.14 -4.19 13.85
N LEU A 98 19.90 -3.33 13.16
CA LEU A 98 21.34 -3.19 13.42
C LEU A 98 21.61 -2.71 14.85
N SER A 99 20.86 -1.71 15.31
CA SER A 99 21.01 -1.14 16.64
C SER A 99 20.67 -2.17 17.74
N GLU A 100 19.62 -2.97 17.54
CA GLU A 100 19.25 -4.08 18.44
C GLU A 100 20.40 -5.09 18.56
N ARG A 101 20.99 -5.51 17.44
CA ARG A 101 22.12 -6.45 17.43
C ARG A 101 23.34 -5.91 18.15
N LEU A 102 23.70 -4.64 17.89
CA LEU A 102 24.84 -4.00 18.55
C LEU A 102 24.62 -3.85 20.06
N ARG A 103 23.38 -3.61 20.50
CA ARG A 103 23.04 -3.57 21.92
C ARG A 103 23.24 -4.93 22.58
N MET A 104 22.74 -6.00 21.95
CA MET A 104 22.91 -7.38 22.45
C MET A 104 24.39 -7.75 22.60
N MET A 105 25.23 -7.45 21.58
CA MET A 105 26.67 -7.71 21.65
C MET A 105 27.36 -6.99 22.83
N ARG A 106 26.96 -5.74 23.12
CA ARG A 106 27.51 -4.96 24.24
C ARG A 106 27.07 -5.52 25.59
N GLU A 107 25.86 -6.03 25.69
CA GLU A 107 25.33 -6.65 26.91
C GLU A 107 26.03 -7.99 27.19
N GLU A 108 26.23 -8.82 26.17
CA GLU A 108 27.01 -10.07 26.28
C GLU A 108 28.45 -9.81 26.74
N THR A 109 29.10 -8.78 26.20
CA THR A 109 30.48 -8.39 26.58
C THR A 109 30.59 -7.88 28.04
N LYS A 110 29.49 -7.42 28.65
CA LYS A 110 29.50 -6.95 30.05
C LYS A 110 29.29 -8.07 31.07
N VAL A 111 28.78 -9.22 30.63
CA VAL A 111 28.41 -10.34 31.50
C VAL A 111 29.51 -11.42 31.52
N GLY A 112 30.36 -11.47 30.51
CA GLY A 112 31.59 -12.29 30.47
C GLY A 112 32.80 -11.54 31.00
#